data_AF-A0A518FXV2-F1
#
_entry.id   AF-A0A518FXV2-F1
#
_cell.length_a   1.000
_cell.length_b   1.000
_cell.length_c   1.000
_cell.angle_alpha   90.00
_cell.angle_beta   90.00
_cell.angle_gamma   90.00
#
_symmetry.space_group_name_H-M   'P 1'
#
loop_
_entity.id
_entity.type
_entity.pdbx_description
1 polymer ?
#
loop_
_entity_poly.entity_id
_entity_poly.type
_entity_poly.pdbx_seq_one_letter_code
_entity_poly.pdbx_strand_id
1 'polypeptide(L)'
;MISSKYKNPAIKQLADQQVKYAPREVKLAQMSRAETLLSEIDQDQEYPYPEICRQITTYRSEIYPDLVINGSDVMHDVRCFIEDLSESAEIDVEDVEEEVFTVQDLSKKFNISTKTVDRWRDKGLVSRRFRFNGRMRVGFLKSSVDRYLQNNRGHVARSMNFSQLSDEDREEILRRARRLARYGGCPAEISRRIARHMNRSPETIRYTLKNFDRENPELAIFPNAPEKITEQQKRDIYNNFRRGIPVEKLARRYCRTKASIYRIISEARAARLHAQTIDYMHSDEFEQPNAEKVILGPAPEVDKSHEKVRTPPGLPPYLASLYSIPLLTREEEAYYFRKLNFLKYRAAQIQEKLDPNRPKARDMDQIEKLLDESTDVKNFLIRSNLRLVVSIAKRHIRPGGNFFEMVSDGNMSLIRAIEKFDYTKGNKFSTYASWAIMKNYARSIPAEYKVLDRFRTGNDELFFQSTDERESQYREELINQKQHAVIMSILDQLDGREKDILIYRYGLNARNEPQTLEQVGDRFGVTKERIRQLESRALKKLRRITQVERVEIPGI
;
A
#
# COMPACT_ATOMS: atom_id res chain seq x y z
N MET A 1 -7.64 35.06 -6.39
CA MET A 1 -8.35 35.20 -7.68
C MET A 1 -9.77 35.57 -7.36
N ILE A 2 -10.20 36.79 -7.70
CA ILE A 2 -11.58 37.23 -7.49
C ILE A 2 -12.44 36.40 -8.44
N SER A 3 -13.30 35.53 -7.89
CA SER A 3 -14.24 34.74 -8.68
C SER A 3 -15.10 35.69 -9.51
N SER A 4 -14.94 35.68 -10.83
CA SER A 4 -15.81 36.42 -11.74
C SER A 4 -17.25 35.94 -11.55
N LYS A 5 -18.22 36.87 -11.49
CA LYS A 5 -19.67 36.58 -11.40
C LYS A 5 -20.15 35.72 -12.60
N TYR A 6 -19.54 35.96 -13.75
CA TYR A 6 -19.78 35.25 -15.00
C TYR A 6 -18.74 34.15 -15.19
N LYS A 7 -19.18 33.00 -15.73
CA LYS A 7 -18.33 31.88 -16.12
C LYS A 7 -17.69 32.10 -17.48
N ASN A 8 -18.42 32.67 -18.44
CA ASN A 8 -17.91 32.98 -19.77
C ASN A 8 -17.59 34.49 -19.92
N PRO A 9 -16.36 34.86 -20.33
CA PRO A 9 -15.97 36.25 -20.48
C PRO A 9 -16.72 37.00 -21.61
N ALA A 10 -17.20 36.30 -22.65
CA ALA A 10 -17.92 36.93 -23.75
C ALA A 10 -19.31 37.43 -23.32
N ILE A 11 -20.06 36.64 -22.55
CA ILE A 11 -21.36 37.06 -22.00
C ILE A 11 -21.17 38.21 -21.01
N LYS A 12 -20.09 38.19 -20.22
CA LYS A 12 -19.73 39.31 -19.35
C LYS A 12 -19.50 40.60 -20.14
N GLN A 13 -18.73 40.53 -21.22
CA GLN A 13 -18.46 41.70 -22.08
C GLN A 13 -19.76 42.25 -22.69
N LEU A 14 -20.67 41.37 -23.12
CA LEU A 14 -22.00 41.76 -23.57
C LEU A 14 -22.78 42.46 -22.45
N ALA A 15 -22.79 41.90 -21.24
CA ALA A 15 -23.45 42.50 -20.07
C ALA A 15 -22.92 43.91 -19.78
N ASP A 16 -21.60 44.06 -19.68
CA ASP A 16 -20.94 45.34 -19.40
C ASP A 16 -21.28 46.39 -20.47
N GLN A 17 -21.34 45.99 -21.75
CA GLN A 17 -21.72 46.88 -22.85
C GLN A 17 -23.18 47.32 -22.74
N GLN A 18 -24.12 46.39 -22.52
CA GLN A 18 -25.54 46.73 -22.46
C GLN A 18 -25.88 47.54 -21.20
N VAL A 19 -25.28 47.20 -20.05
CA VAL A 19 -25.44 47.96 -18.80
C VAL A 19 -25.00 49.41 -18.95
N LYS A 20 -23.87 49.65 -19.62
CA LYS A 20 -23.28 50.99 -19.75
C LYS A 20 -23.91 51.86 -20.83
N TYR A 21 -24.33 51.28 -21.95
CA TYR A 21 -24.70 52.06 -23.14
C TYR A 21 -26.15 51.91 -23.60
N ALA A 22 -26.88 50.85 -23.19
CA ALA A 22 -28.25 50.67 -23.66
C ALA A 22 -29.23 51.63 -22.95
N PRO A 23 -30.21 52.23 -23.65
CA PRO A 23 -31.30 52.98 -23.02
C PRO A 23 -32.20 52.09 -22.16
N ARG A 24 -32.89 52.67 -21.16
CA ARG A 24 -33.77 51.94 -20.21
C ARG A 24 -34.78 51.01 -20.91
N GLU A 25 -35.44 51.49 -21.96
CA GLU A 25 -36.43 50.71 -22.73
C GLU A 25 -35.78 49.49 -23.43
N VAL A 26 -34.58 49.67 -23.99
CA VAL A 26 -33.82 48.59 -24.63
C VAL A 26 -33.39 47.56 -23.61
N LYS A 27 -32.95 47.99 -22.41
CA LYS A 27 -32.62 47.07 -21.30
C LYS A 27 -33.84 46.23 -20.91
N LEU A 28 -35.02 46.84 -20.78
CA LEU A 28 -36.27 46.13 -20.47
C LEU A 28 -36.63 45.09 -21.54
N ALA A 29 -36.54 45.46 -22.82
CA ALA A 29 -36.80 44.52 -23.92
C ALA A 29 -35.79 43.37 -23.97
N GLN A 30 -34.50 43.66 -23.77
CA GLN A 30 -33.43 42.65 -23.72
C GLN A 30 -33.60 41.69 -22.54
N MET A 31 -34.01 42.19 -21.36
CA MET A 31 -34.32 41.33 -20.21
C MET A 31 -35.46 40.37 -20.53
N SER A 32 -36.58 40.86 -21.07
CA SER A 32 -37.70 40.00 -21.44
C SER A 32 -37.30 38.92 -22.45
N ARG A 33 -36.46 39.24 -23.44
CA ARG A 33 -35.92 38.25 -24.39
C ARG A 33 -34.96 37.26 -23.74
N ALA A 34 -34.09 37.72 -22.85
CA ALA A 34 -33.18 36.86 -22.10
C ALA A 34 -33.93 35.88 -21.19
N GLU A 35 -35.07 36.29 -20.63
CA GLU A 35 -35.94 35.40 -19.84
C GLU A 35 -36.59 34.31 -20.69
N THR A 36 -37.08 34.66 -21.88
CA THR A 36 -37.61 33.68 -22.83
C THR A 36 -36.52 32.68 -23.21
N LEU A 37 -35.31 33.16 -23.51
CA LEU A 37 -34.18 32.31 -23.82
C LEU A 37 -33.85 31.33 -22.68
N LEU A 38 -33.84 31.79 -21.42
CA LEU A 38 -33.62 30.91 -20.27
C LEU A 38 -34.65 29.79 -20.15
N SER A 39 -35.86 29.96 -20.69
CA SER A 39 -36.90 28.93 -20.68
C SER A 39 -36.75 27.89 -21.80
N GLU A 40 -35.98 28.19 -22.84
CA GLU A 40 -35.77 27.34 -24.03
C GLU A 40 -34.43 26.58 -24.00
N ILE A 41 -33.47 27.02 -23.18
CA ILE A 41 -32.14 26.38 -23.07
C ILE A 41 -32.23 25.04 -22.33
N ASP A 42 -31.61 24.02 -22.92
CA ASP A 42 -31.32 22.74 -22.30
C ASP A 42 -29.89 22.76 -21.71
N GLN A 43 -29.76 22.36 -20.45
CA GLN A 43 -28.49 22.35 -19.72
C GLN A 43 -27.42 21.45 -20.37
N ASP A 44 -27.84 20.39 -21.07
CA ASP A 44 -26.97 19.33 -21.59
C ASP A 44 -26.59 19.57 -23.06
N GLN A 45 -27.06 20.67 -23.67
CA GLN A 45 -26.77 21.07 -25.04
C GLN A 45 -25.73 22.18 -25.11
N GLU A 46 -25.17 22.39 -26.30
CA GLU A 46 -24.18 23.43 -26.59
C GLU A 46 -24.78 24.51 -27.49
N TYR A 47 -24.54 25.78 -27.15
CA TYR A 47 -25.14 26.94 -27.82
C TYR A 47 -24.06 27.88 -28.38
N PRO A 48 -24.11 28.22 -29.69
CA PRO A 48 -23.22 29.21 -30.27
C PRO A 48 -23.46 30.62 -29.69
N TYR A 49 -22.39 31.30 -29.29
CA TYR A 49 -22.46 32.66 -28.75
C TYR A 49 -23.14 33.68 -29.67
N PRO A 50 -22.93 33.69 -31.00
CA PRO A 50 -23.62 34.62 -31.89
C PRO A 50 -25.14 34.46 -31.87
N GLU A 51 -25.63 33.24 -31.64
CA GLU A 51 -27.07 32.94 -31.58
C GLU A 51 -27.68 33.42 -30.27
N ILE A 52 -27.00 33.22 -29.14
CA ILE A 52 -27.36 33.78 -27.83
C ILE A 52 -27.45 35.32 -27.93
N CYS A 53 -26.43 35.96 -28.53
CA CYS A 53 -26.42 37.41 -28.76
C CYS A 53 -27.62 37.86 -29.60
N ARG A 54 -27.92 37.14 -30.67
CA ARG A 54 -29.03 37.45 -31.58
C ARG A 54 -30.37 37.36 -30.86
N GLN A 55 -30.57 36.33 -30.04
CA GLN A 55 -31.82 36.13 -29.30
C GLN A 55 -32.04 37.21 -28.23
N ILE A 56 -30.97 37.66 -27.56
CA ILE A 56 -31.06 38.70 -26.51
C ILE A 56 -31.13 40.11 -27.09
N THR A 57 -30.24 40.45 -28.03
CA THR A 57 -30.05 41.83 -28.52
C THR A 57 -30.67 42.10 -29.89
N THR A 58 -31.23 41.09 -30.56
CA THR A 58 -31.71 41.12 -31.96
C THR A 58 -30.61 41.36 -33.01
N TYR A 59 -29.35 41.48 -32.59
CA TYR A 59 -28.18 41.63 -33.45
C TYR A 59 -27.27 40.42 -33.32
N ARG A 60 -26.76 39.91 -34.44
CA ARG A 60 -25.79 38.81 -34.45
C ARG A 60 -24.40 39.39 -34.23
N SER A 61 -23.76 39.05 -33.12
CA SER A 61 -22.40 39.51 -32.84
C SER A 61 -21.39 38.90 -33.82
N GLU A 62 -20.52 39.73 -34.38
CA GLU A 62 -19.36 39.30 -35.17
C GLU A 62 -18.15 38.95 -34.28
N ILE A 63 -18.23 39.26 -32.98
CA ILE A 63 -17.19 38.99 -32.00
C ILE A 63 -17.40 37.56 -31.47
N TYR A 64 -16.36 36.72 -31.55
CA TYR A 64 -16.37 35.29 -31.21
C TYR A 64 -17.32 34.43 -32.08
N PRO A 65 -17.10 34.34 -33.40
CA PRO A 65 -18.00 33.64 -34.33
C PRO A 65 -18.08 32.12 -34.07
N ASP A 66 -16.97 31.51 -33.65
CA ASP A 66 -16.85 30.05 -33.44
C ASP A 66 -17.02 29.65 -31.97
N LEU A 67 -17.33 30.58 -31.07
CA LEU A 67 -17.45 30.29 -29.64
C LEU A 67 -18.77 29.56 -29.36
N VAL A 68 -18.63 28.39 -28.75
CA VAL A 68 -19.74 27.56 -28.28
C VAL A 68 -19.68 27.47 -26.76
N ILE A 69 -20.84 27.62 -26.11
CA ILE A 69 -20.98 27.65 -24.65
C ILE A 69 -21.91 26.53 -24.22
N ASN A 70 -21.53 25.80 -23.18
CA ASN A 70 -22.37 24.76 -22.59
C ASN A 70 -23.65 25.37 -21.99
N GLY A 71 -24.80 24.74 -22.19
CA GLY A 71 -26.10 25.23 -21.74
C GLY A 71 -26.15 25.56 -20.25
N SER A 72 -25.51 24.76 -19.39
CA SER A 72 -25.44 25.03 -17.95
C SER A 72 -24.67 26.33 -17.60
N ASP A 73 -23.71 26.72 -18.43
CA ASP A 73 -22.97 27.98 -18.28
C ASP A 73 -23.76 29.16 -18.86
N VAL A 74 -24.45 28.97 -20.00
CA VAL A 74 -25.36 29.97 -20.58
C VAL A 74 -26.49 30.30 -19.61
N MET A 75 -27.13 29.29 -19.00
CA MET A 75 -28.20 29.51 -18.01
C MET A 75 -27.73 30.36 -16.82
N HIS A 76 -26.53 30.09 -16.32
CA HIS A 76 -25.95 30.85 -15.21
C HIS A 76 -25.63 32.30 -15.62
N ASP A 77 -24.95 32.48 -16.75
CA ASP A 77 -24.48 33.79 -17.20
C ASP A 77 -25.62 34.70 -17.70
N VAL A 78 -26.62 34.16 -18.40
CA VAL A 78 -27.80 34.92 -18.85
C VAL A 78 -28.66 35.36 -17.67
N ARG A 79 -28.75 34.55 -16.61
CA ARG A 79 -29.37 34.97 -15.34
C ARG A 79 -28.62 36.15 -14.72
N CYS A 80 -27.29 36.09 -14.67
CA CYS A 80 -26.47 37.22 -14.19
C CYS A 80 -26.65 38.47 -15.05
N PHE A 81 -26.76 38.31 -16.37
CA PHE A 81 -27.03 39.39 -17.32
C PHE A 81 -28.37 40.10 -17.03
N ILE A 82 -29.44 39.34 -16.77
CA ILE A 82 -30.75 39.89 -16.38
C ILE A 82 -30.65 40.65 -15.06
N GLU A 83 -29.93 40.12 -14.06
CA GLU A 83 -29.73 40.79 -12.78
C GLU A 83 -28.96 42.12 -12.92
N ASP A 84 -27.90 42.16 -13.73
CA ASP A 84 -27.11 43.37 -13.95
C ASP A 84 -27.89 44.42 -14.77
N LEU A 85 -28.63 43.99 -15.79
CA LEU A 85 -29.51 44.88 -16.55
C LEU A 85 -30.61 45.47 -15.67
N SER A 86 -31.28 44.65 -14.87
CA SER A 86 -32.35 45.11 -13.97
C SER A 86 -31.83 46.05 -12.89
N GLU A 87 -30.62 45.80 -12.37
CA GLU A 87 -29.95 46.72 -11.44
C GLU A 87 -29.70 48.09 -12.09
N SER A 88 -29.18 48.09 -13.32
CA SER A 88 -28.86 49.32 -14.06
C SER A 88 -30.07 50.04 -14.66
N ALA A 89 -31.22 49.37 -14.73
CA ALA A 89 -32.50 49.93 -15.18
C ALA A 89 -33.29 50.58 -14.03
N GLU A 90 -32.84 50.37 -12.78
CA GLU A 90 -33.37 50.98 -11.57
C GLU A 90 -34.89 50.85 -11.45
N ILE A 91 -35.40 49.62 -11.59
CA ILE A 91 -36.85 49.36 -11.57
C ILE A 91 -37.37 49.43 -10.14
N ASP A 92 -38.28 50.36 -9.89
CA ASP A 92 -39.03 50.46 -8.64
C ASP A 92 -40.14 49.41 -8.60
N VAL A 93 -40.38 48.82 -7.43
CA VAL A 93 -41.39 47.75 -7.27
C VAL A 93 -42.81 48.26 -7.56
N GLU A 94 -43.04 49.55 -7.35
CA GLU A 94 -44.32 50.23 -7.61
C GLU A 94 -44.62 50.38 -9.11
N ASP A 95 -43.59 50.39 -9.97
CA ASP A 95 -43.72 50.50 -11.43
C ASP A 95 -44.06 49.16 -12.10
N VAL A 96 -44.12 48.05 -11.34
CA VAL A 96 -44.32 46.71 -11.86
C VAL A 96 -45.79 46.32 -11.75
N GLU A 97 -46.41 45.97 -12.87
CA GLU A 97 -47.83 45.59 -12.96
C GLU A 97 -48.18 44.24 -12.28
N GLU A 98 -47.20 43.54 -11.71
CA GLU A 98 -47.37 42.25 -11.05
C GLU A 98 -46.67 42.15 -9.69
N GLU A 99 -47.14 41.22 -8.87
CA GLU A 99 -46.61 40.99 -7.52
C GLU A 99 -45.15 40.51 -7.56
N VAL A 100 -44.27 41.21 -6.84
CA VAL A 100 -42.84 40.87 -6.72
C VAL A 100 -42.56 40.22 -5.37
N PHE A 101 -42.13 38.96 -5.39
CA PHE A 101 -41.73 38.22 -4.19
C PHE A 101 -40.24 38.41 -3.88
N THR A 102 -39.88 38.58 -2.61
CA THR A 102 -38.49 38.44 -2.17
C THR A 102 -38.14 36.97 -1.91
N VAL A 103 -36.86 36.66 -1.72
CA VAL A 103 -36.40 35.33 -1.27
C VAL A 103 -37.10 34.88 0.02
N GLN A 104 -37.37 35.82 0.94
CA GLN A 104 -38.06 35.51 2.20
C GLN A 104 -39.55 35.24 1.98
N ASP A 105 -40.19 35.94 1.05
CA ASP A 105 -41.60 35.74 0.74
C ASP A 105 -41.81 34.37 0.08
N LEU A 106 -40.95 33.98 -0.86
CA LEU A 106 -40.98 32.63 -1.45
C LEU A 106 -40.71 31.53 -0.40
N SER A 107 -39.76 31.76 0.50
CA SER A 107 -39.46 30.83 1.59
C SER A 107 -40.68 30.58 2.48
N LYS A 108 -41.40 31.65 2.88
CA LYS A 108 -42.63 31.55 3.68
C LYS A 108 -43.79 30.95 2.89
N LYS A 109 -44.05 31.46 1.68
CA LYS A 109 -45.19 31.05 0.83
C LYS A 109 -45.16 29.56 0.48
N PHE A 110 -43.97 29.00 0.26
CA PHE A 110 -43.80 27.59 -0.14
C PHE A 110 -43.25 26.69 0.97
N ASN A 111 -43.08 27.22 2.19
CA ASN A 111 -42.52 26.49 3.33
C ASN A 111 -41.18 25.80 3.01
N ILE A 112 -40.28 26.53 2.35
CA ILE A 112 -38.96 26.04 1.94
C ILE A 112 -37.85 26.89 2.58
N SER A 113 -36.65 26.33 2.74
CA SER A 113 -35.49 27.13 3.17
C SER A 113 -35.05 28.13 2.11
N THR A 114 -34.45 29.25 2.52
CA THR A 114 -33.86 30.25 1.60
C THR A 114 -32.82 29.63 0.65
N LYS A 115 -32.01 28.67 1.14
CA LYS A 115 -31.07 27.89 0.31
C LYS A 115 -31.75 27.07 -0.80
N THR A 116 -33.02 26.72 -0.62
CA THR A 116 -33.80 26.00 -1.64
C THR A 116 -34.25 26.95 -2.74
N VAL A 117 -34.61 28.20 -2.38
CA VAL A 117 -34.85 29.28 -3.34
C VAL A 117 -33.59 29.58 -4.15
N ASP A 118 -32.41 29.62 -3.51
CA ASP A 118 -31.15 29.78 -4.23
C ASP A 118 -30.89 28.62 -5.21
N ARG A 119 -31.15 27.38 -4.78
CA ARG A 119 -31.08 26.21 -5.69
C ARG A 119 -32.10 26.27 -6.82
N TRP A 120 -33.27 26.88 -6.61
CA TRP A 120 -34.23 27.07 -7.70
C TRP A 120 -33.70 28.07 -8.72
N ARG A 121 -33.01 29.14 -8.27
CA ARG A 121 -32.33 30.10 -9.16
C ARG A 121 -31.27 29.44 -10.01
N ASP A 122 -30.49 28.53 -9.44
CA ASP A 122 -29.46 27.80 -10.20
C ASP A 122 -30.06 26.83 -11.22
N LYS A 123 -31.33 26.45 -11.03
CA LYS A 123 -32.09 25.59 -11.93
C LYS A 123 -33.03 26.36 -12.87
N GLY A 124 -32.83 27.67 -13.03
CA GLY A 124 -33.58 28.47 -14.00
C GLY A 124 -34.77 29.26 -13.42
N LEU A 125 -34.91 29.40 -12.10
CA LEU A 125 -35.80 30.42 -11.55
C LEU A 125 -35.18 31.81 -11.80
N VAL A 126 -35.82 32.57 -12.66
CA VAL A 126 -35.35 33.90 -13.07
C VAL A 126 -35.52 34.90 -11.91
N SER A 127 -34.42 35.56 -11.55
CA SER A 127 -34.39 36.67 -10.60
C SER A 127 -34.09 38.00 -11.31
N ARG A 128 -34.71 39.08 -10.84
CA ARG A 128 -34.38 40.47 -11.20
C ARG A 128 -34.00 41.25 -9.94
N ARG A 129 -33.32 42.38 -10.08
CA ARG A 129 -33.08 43.33 -8.98
C ARG A 129 -34.08 44.47 -9.06
N PHE A 130 -34.81 44.71 -7.98
CA PHE A 130 -35.77 45.79 -7.84
C PHE A 130 -35.40 46.69 -6.67
N ARG A 131 -35.80 47.96 -6.74
CA ARG A 131 -35.64 48.93 -5.65
C ARG A 131 -36.80 48.78 -4.66
N PHE A 132 -36.51 48.23 -3.48
CA PHE A 132 -37.43 48.15 -2.34
C PHE A 132 -37.06 49.20 -1.31
N ASN A 133 -37.93 50.18 -1.05
CA ASN A 133 -37.71 51.25 -0.05
C ASN A 133 -36.31 51.90 -0.20
N GLY A 134 -35.91 52.21 -1.44
CA GLY A 134 -34.60 52.81 -1.75
C GLY A 134 -33.40 51.84 -1.76
N ARG A 135 -33.58 50.53 -1.52
CA ARG A 135 -32.50 49.53 -1.57
C ARG A 135 -32.74 48.48 -2.65
N MET A 136 -31.73 48.22 -3.49
CA MET A 136 -31.79 47.16 -4.50
C MET A 136 -31.75 45.78 -3.84
N ARG A 137 -32.78 44.96 -4.09
CA ARG A 137 -32.86 43.57 -3.62
C ARG A 137 -33.26 42.65 -4.76
N VAL A 138 -32.88 41.38 -4.63
CA VAL A 138 -33.33 40.34 -5.55
C VAL A 138 -34.81 40.07 -5.31
N GLY A 139 -35.60 40.16 -6.37
CA GLY A 139 -37.02 39.86 -6.39
C GLY A 139 -37.40 38.94 -7.55
N PHE A 140 -38.56 38.33 -7.44
CA PHE A 140 -39.11 37.38 -8.38
C PHE A 140 -40.50 37.82 -8.77
N LEU A 141 -40.71 38.01 -10.06
CA LEU A 141 -42.03 38.27 -10.62
C LEU A 141 -42.93 37.05 -10.41
N LYS A 142 -44.20 37.28 -10.09
CA LYS A 142 -45.20 36.20 -9.94
C LYS A 142 -45.25 35.32 -11.19
N SER A 143 -45.27 35.91 -12.38
CA SER A 143 -45.24 35.21 -13.66
C SER A 143 -44.03 34.28 -13.81
N SER A 144 -42.83 34.74 -13.41
CA SER A 144 -41.60 33.95 -13.44
C SER A 144 -41.62 32.79 -12.45
N VAL A 145 -42.18 33.00 -11.25
CA VAL A 145 -42.35 31.93 -10.25
C VAL A 145 -43.35 30.90 -10.75
N ASP A 146 -44.51 31.32 -11.24
CA ASP A 146 -45.56 30.42 -11.72
C ASP A 146 -45.10 29.58 -12.92
N ARG A 147 -44.36 30.20 -13.87
CA ARG A 147 -43.75 29.50 -15.01
C ARG A 147 -42.73 28.45 -14.54
N TYR A 148 -41.86 28.81 -13.60
CA TYR A 148 -40.90 27.86 -13.03
C TYR A 148 -41.58 26.68 -12.34
N LEU A 149 -42.65 26.93 -11.58
CA LEU A 149 -43.43 25.89 -10.90
C LEU A 149 -44.14 24.97 -11.89
N GLN A 150 -44.68 25.51 -12.99
CA GLN A 150 -45.32 24.72 -14.05
C GLN A 150 -44.32 23.78 -14.75
N ASN A 151 -43.13 24.28 -15.08
CA ASN A 151 -42.10 23.50 -15.77
C ASN A 151 -41.41 22.48 -14.83
N ASN A 152 -41.41 22.70 -13.50
CA ASN A 152 -40.68 21.89 -12.54
C ASN A 152 -41.54 21.20 -11.45
N ARG A 153 -42.84 20.95 -11.72
CA ARG A 153 -43.82 20.43 -10.74
C ARG A 153 -43.31 19.26 -9.88
N GLY A 154 -42.63 18.29 -10.48
CA GLY A 154 -42.12 17.11 -9.77
C GLY A 154 -41.01 17.39 -8.75
N HIS A 155 -40.10 18.33 -9.05
CA HIS A 155 -39.00 18.70 -8.15
C HIS A 155 -39.46 19.64 -7.03
N VAL A 156 -40.36 20.56 -7.37
CA VAL A 156 -40.92 21.54 -6.43
C VAL A 156 -41.79 20.84 -5.38
N ALA A 157 -42.67 19.90 -5.78
CA ALA A 157 -43.49 19.13 -4.84
C ALA A 157 -42.66 18.37 -3.78
N ARG A 158 -41.51 17.81 -4.18
CA ARG A 158 -40.57 17.18 -3.23
C ARG A 158 -39.90 18.18 -2.29
N SER A 159 -39.66 19.40 -2.75
CA SER A 159 -39.01 20.46 -1.99
C SER A 159 -39.96 21.11 -0.97
N MET A 160 -41.25 21.22 -1.31
CA MET A 160 -42.32 21.75 -0.43
C MET A 160 -42.64 20.85 0.77
N ASN A 161 -42.24 19.56 0.74
CA ASN A 161 -42.31 18.66 1.89
C ASN A 161 -41.23 18.95 2.95
N PHE A 162 -40.45 20.02 2.78
CA PHE A 162 -39.50 20.49 3.77
C PHE A 162 -40.28 20.99 5.00
N SER A 163 -40.00 20.41 6.16
CA SER A 163 -40.39 20.99 7.42
C SER A 163 -39.18 21.02 8.33
N GLN A 164 -39.03 22.12 9.08
CA GLN A 164 -37.97 22.21 10.07
C GLN A 164 -38.17 21.16 11.15
N LEU A 165 -37.06 20.63 11.65
CA LEU A 165 -37.05 19.64 12.71
C LEU A 165 -37.30 20.36 14.03
N SER A 166 -38.45 20.13 14.66
CA SER A 166 -38.76 20.67 15.99
C SER A 166 -37.82 20.07 17.05
N ASP A 167 -37.76 20.68 18.22
CA ASP A 167 -37.00 20.14 19.35
C ASP A 167 -37.59 18.80 19.81
N GLU A 168 -38.92 18.65 19.79
CA GLU A 168 -39.62 17.39 20.04
C GLU A 168 -39.25 16.30 19.02
N ASP A 169 -39.18 16.64 17.73
CA ASP A 169 -38.75 15.72 16.68
C ASP A 169 -37.32 15.24 16.93
N ARG A 170 -36.42 16.13 17.38
CA ARG A 170 -35.03 15.76 17.73
C ARG A 170 -34.99 14.80 18.91
N GLU A 171 -35.73 15.06 19.96
CA GLU A 171 -35.78 14.17 21.12
C GLU A 171 -36.35 12.79 20.77
N GLU A 172 -37.41 12.73 19.95
CA GLU A 172 -37.97 11.48 19.46
C GLU A 172 -36.94 10.66 18.67
N ILE A 173 -36.18 11.33 17.79
CA ILE A 173 -35.09 10.71 17.01
C ILE A 173 -34.04 10.10 17.94
N LEU A 174 -33.57 10.86 18.94
CA LEU A 174 -32.55 10.41 19.89
C LEU A 174 -33.05 9.25 20.73
N ARG A 175 -34.29 9.32 21.24
CA ARG A 175 -34.90 8.26 22.06
C ARG A 175 -35.02 6.95 21.28
N ARG A 176 -35.53 7.00 20.04
CA ARG A 176 -35.63 5.83 19.16
C ARG A 176 -34.26 5.28 18.78
N ALA A 177 -33.30 6.15 18.46
CA ALA A 177 -31.95 5.74 18.11
C ALA A 177 -31.25 5.02 19.28
N ARG A 178 -31.34 5.54 20.51
CA ARG A 178 -30.83 4.87 21.72
C ARG A 178 -31.47 3.50 21.91
N ARG A 179 -32.79 3.39 21.79
CA ARG A 179 -33.50 2.11 21.93
C ARG A 179 -33.02 1.09 20.90
N LEU A 180 -32.86 1.49 19.64
CA LEU A 180 -32.41 0.60 18.57
C LEU A 180 -30.91 0.27 18.66
N ALA A 181 -30.08 1.21 19.12
CA ALA A 181 -28.65 1.02 19.33
C ALA A 181 -28.36 0.00 20.45
N ARG A 182 -29.19 -0.05 21.50
CA ARG A 182 -29.10 -1.08 22.56
C ARG A 182 -29.20 -2.51 22.03
N TYR A 183 -29.91 -2.73 20.92
CA TYR A 183 -30.00 -4.04 20.25
C TYR A 183 -28.89 -4.26 19.20
N GLY A 184 -27.83 -3.43 19.19
CA GLY A 184 -26.68 -3.58 18.30
C GLY A 184 -26.90 -3.08 16.87
N GLY A 185 -27.91 -2.25 16.63
CA GLY A 185 -28.18 -1.71 15.30
C GLY A 185 -27.09 -0.72 14.83
N CYS A 186 -26.69 -0.82 13.56
CA CYS A 186 -25.72 0.12 12.98
C CYS A 186 -26.35 1.50 12.72
N PRO A 187 -25.58 2.61 12.76
CA PRO A 187 -26.10 3.96 12.55
C PRO A 187 -26.90 4.10 11.25
N ALA A 188 -26.37 3.58 10.13
CA ALA A 188 -27.00 3.68 8.82
C ALA A 188 -28.32 2.87 8.69
N GLU A 189 -28.48 1.81 9.47
CA GLU A 189 -29.71 1.03 9.51
C GLU A 189 -30.76 1.73 10.39
N ILE A 190 -30.33 2.20 11.55
CA ILE A 190 -31.17 2.94 12.50
C ILE A 190 -31.69 4.23 11.86
N SER A 191 -30.84 5.03 11.21
CA SER A 191 -31.27 6.24 10.50
C SER A 191 -32.33 5.94 9.45
N ARG A 192 -32.20 4.86 8.66
CA ARG A 192 -33.20 4.46 7.66
C ARG A 192 -34.51 3.96 8.28
N ARG A 193 -34.45 3.32 9.44
CA ARG A 193 -35.65 2.81 10.13
C ARG A 193 -36.44 3.94 10.77
N ILE A 194 -35.75 4.88 11.44
CA ILE A 194 -36.36 6.07 12.02
C ILE A 194 -36.93 6.96 10.91
N ALA A 195 -36.18 7.18 9.83
CA ALA A 195 -36.61 7.96 8.67
C ALA A 195 -37.94 7.48 8.08
N ARG A 196 -38.10 6.17 7.90
CA ARG A 196 -39.37 5.57 7.42
C ARG A 196 -40.54 5.82 8.35
N HIS A 197 -40.30 5.81 9.66
CA HIS A 197 -41.36 6.01 10.65
C HIS A 197 -41.74 7.49 10.82
N MET A 198 -40.77 8.39 10.72
CA MET A 198 -41.00 9.84 10.87
C MET A 198 -41.30 10.53 9.54
N ASN A 199 -41.40 9.77 8.44
CA ASN A 199 -41.52 10.28 7.08
C ASN A 199 -40.49 11.38 6.75
N ARG A 200 -39.23 11.14 7.15
CA ARG A 200 -38.11 12.07 6.94
C ARG A 200 -37.04 11.46 6.05
N SER A 201 -36.15 12.30 5.52
CA SER A 201 -34.95 11.81 4.84
C SER A 201 -34.04 11.06 5.81
N PRO A 202 -33.51 9.87 5.43
CA PRO A 202 -32.47 9.17 6.20
C PRO A 202 -31.24 10.02 6.51
N GLU A 203 -30.92 10.98 5.63
CA GLU A 203 -29.77 11.85 5.82
C GLU A 203 -30.02 12.91 6.91
N THR A 204 -31.24 13.43 7.01
CA THR A 204 -31.63 14.32 8.11
C THR A 204 -31.46 13.62 9.45
N ILE A 205 -32.00 12.40 9.59
CA ILE A 205 -31.86 11.61 10.81
C ILE A 205 -30.39 11.32 11.12
N ARG A 206 -29.62 10.89 10.12
CA ARG A 206 -28.18 10.61 10.28
C ARG A 206 -27.42 11.85 10.74
N TYR A 207 -27.69 13.01 10.14
CA TYR A 207 -27.05 14.26 10.49
C TYR A 207 -27.37 14.69 11.92
N THR A 208 -28.63 14.58 12.35
CA THR A 208 -29.05 14.86 13.73
C THR A 208 -28.33 13.95 14.73
N LEU A 209 -28.28 12.64 14.47
CA LEU A 209 -27.59 11.69 15.35
C LEU A 209 -26.07 11.95 15.39
N LYS A 210 -25.47 12.24 14.24
CA LYS A 210 -24.03 12.54 14.14
C LYS A 210 -23.66 13.83 14.88
N ASN A 211 -24.45 14.88 14.73
CA ASN A 211 -24.22 16.13 15.46
C ASN A 211 -24.35 15.91 16.97
N PHE A 212 -25.37 15.17 17.41
CA PHE A 212 -25.55 14.83 18.83
C PHE A 212 -24.35 14.06 19.40
N ASP A 213 -23.89 13.01 18.73
CA ASP A 213 -22.73 12.20 19.18
C ASP A 213 -21.43 13.03 19.21
N ARG A 214 -21.28 14.00 18.29
CA ARG A 214 -20.12 14.91 18.27
C ARG A 214 -20.18 15.96 19.40
N GLU A 215 -21.35 16.49 19.68
CA GLU A 215 -21.57 17.49 20.73
C GLU A 215 -21.56 16.87 22.13
N ASN A 216 -21.91 15.57 22.25
CA ASN A 216 -22.02 14.86 23.52
C ASN A 216 -21.24 13.52 23.49
N PRO A 217 -19.89 13.54 23.55
CA PRO A 217 -19.07 12.32 23.45
C PRO A 217 -19.38 11.27 24.54
N GLU A 218 -19.67 11.71 25.76
CA GLU A 218 -19.96 10.83 26.91
C GLU A 218 -21.32 10.13 26.81
N LEU A 219 -22.26 10.73 26.07
CA LEU A 219 -23.63 10.22 25.87
C LEU A 219 -23.86 9.72 24.43
N ALA A 220 -22.77 9.47 23.69
CA ALA A 220 -22.83 9.07 22.31
C ALA A 220 -23.68 7.80 22.14
N ILE A 221 -24.60 7.85 21.19
CA ILE A 221 -25.48 6.73 20.83
C ILE A 221 -24.66 5.64 20.13
N PHE A 222 -23.62 6.04 19.39
CA PHE A 222 -22.75 5.15 18.63
C PHE A 222 -21.26 5.33 18.96
N PRO A 223 -20.79 4.97 20.17
CA PRO A 223 -19.40 5.19 20.58
C PRO A 223 -18.38 4.42 19.74
N ASN A 224 -18.77 3.26 19.21
CA ASN A 224 -17.91 2.38 18.42
C ASN A 224 -18.12 2.52 16.91
N ALA A 225 -18.89 3.51 16.42
CA ALA A 225 -19.04 3.73 14.99
C ALA A 225 -17.86 4.57 14.48
N PRO A 226 -16.85 3.98 13.80
CA PRO A 226 -15.71 4.75 13.34
C PRO A 226 -16.15 5.82 12.34
N GLU A 227 -15.65 7.04 12.48
CA GLU A 227 -15.86 8.10 11.47
C GLU A 227 -15.16 7.73 10.15
N LYS A 228 -13.94 7.18 10.22
CA LYS A 228 -13.16 6.67 9.08
C LYS A 228 -12.65 5.26 9.39
N ILE A 229 -12.69 4.39 8.38
CA ILE A 229 -12.13 3.05 8.50
C ILE A 229 -10.62 3.16 8.34
N THR A 230 -9.88 2.60 9.29
CA THR A 230 -8.41 2.57 9.24
C THR A 230 -7.91 1.64 8.14
N GLU A 231 -6.69 1.86 7.65
CA GLU A 231 -6.09 0.98 6.62
C GLU A 231 -6.01 -0.48 7.10
N GLN A 232 -5.78 -0.71 8.39
CA GLN A 232 -5.79 -2.05 8.97
C GLN A 232 -7.18 -2.70 8.86
N GLN A 233 -8.24 -1.96 9.20
CA GLN A 233 -9.62 -2.46 9.05
C GLN A 233 -9.98 -2.71 7.58
N LYS A 234 -9.49 -1.90 6.63
CA LYS A 234 -9.69 -2.17 5.19
C LYS A 234 -9.07 -3.51 4.77
N ARG A 235 -7.82 -3.76 5.21
CA ARG A 235 -7.12 -5.04 4.99
C ARG A 235 -7.89 -6.21 5.62
N ASP A 236 -8.39 -6.04 6.83
CA ASP A 236 -9.17 -7.07 7.52
C ASP A 236 -10.49 -7.37 6.78
N ILE A 237 -11.20 -6.33 6.31
CA ILE A 237 -12.42 -6.48 5.51
C ILE A 237 -12.12 -7.31 4.25
N TYR A 238 -11.06 -6.96 3.53
CA TYR A 238 -10.66 -7.66 2.31
C TYR A 238 -10.24 -9.12 2.58
N ASN A 239 -9.43 -9.36 3.61
CA ASN A 239 -8.99 -10.71 3.98
C ASN A 239 -10.17 -11.61 4.39
N ASN A 240 -11.12 -11.07 5.16
CA ASN A 240 -12.33 -11.80 5.55
C ASN A 240 -13.24 -12.08 4.34
N PHE A 241 -13.36 -11.14 3.41
CA PHE A 241 -14.08 -11.35 2.16
C PHE A 241 -13.45 -12.47 1.32
N ARG A 242 -12.11 -12.49 1.17
CA ARG A 242 -11.38 -13.57 0.47
C ARG A 242 -11.56 -14.95 1.13
N ARG A 243 -11.82 -14.99 2.44
CA ARG A 243 -12.14 -16.23 3.18
C ARG A 243 -13.60 -16.68 3.02
N GLY A 244 -14.40 -15.98 2.20
CA GLY A 244 -15.79 -16.33 1.93
C GLY A 244 -16.80 -15.78 2.93
N ILE A 245 -16.42 -14.82 3.79
CA ILE A 245 -17.38 -14.19 4.70
C ILE A 245 -18.33 -13.28 3.89
N PRO A 246 -19.66 -13.45 4.01
CA PRO A 246 -20.63 -12.63 3.28
C PRO A 246 -20.51 -11.13 3.62
N VAL A 247 -20.71 -10.29 2.60
CA VAL A 247 -20.62 -8.82 2.71
C VAL A 247 -21.62 -8.27 3.72
N GLU A 248 -22.77 -8.92 3.90
CA GLU A 248 -23.79 -8.61 4.91
C GLU A 248 -23.22 -8.65 6.33
N LYS A 249 -22.41 -9.68 6.61
CA LYS A 249 -21.80 -9.89 7.94
C LYS A 249 -20.71 -8.85 8.19
N LEU A 250 -19.92 -8.52 7.16
CA LEU A 250 -18.92 -7.46 7.20
C LEU A 250 -19.56 -6.08 7.39
N ALA A 251 -20.64 -5.79 6.66
CA ALA A 251 -21.39 -4.55 6.76
C ALA A 251 -21.92 -4.32 8.19
N ARG A 252 -22.49 -5.36 8.82
CA ARG A 252 -22.93 -5.31 10.23
C ARG A 252 -21.75 -5.11 11.18
N ARG A 253 -20.69 -5.91 11.05
CA ARG A 253 -19.51 -5.86 11.93
C ARG A 253 -18.85 -4.49 11.96
N TYR A 254 -18.71 -3.85 10.79
CA TYR A 254 -18.05 -2.55 10.66
C TYR A 254 -19.04 -1.37 10.60
N CYS A 255 -20.32 -1.61 10.86
CA CYS A 255 -21.37 -0.58 10.87
C CYS A 255 -21.44 0.26 9.57
N ARG A 256 -21.27 -0.39 8.41
CA ARG A 256 -21.28 0.25 7.09
C ARG A 256 -22.37 -0.29 6.17
N THR A 257 -22.65 0.45 5.10
CA THR A 257 -23.52 -0.02 4.02
C THR A 257 -22.80 -1.08 3.19
N LYS A 258 -23.56 -1.99 2.56
CA LYS A 258 -22.99 -2.99 1.63
C LYS A 258 -22.16 -2.33 0.53
N ALA A 259 -22.68 -1.25 -0.06
CA ALA A 259 -21.98 -0.48 -1.08
C ALA A 259 -20.63 0.08 -0.59
N SER A 260 -20.55 0.56 0.65
CA SER A 260 -19.29 1.01 1.24
C SER A 260 -18.31 -0.15 1.43
N ILE A 261 -18.78 -1.33 1.84
CA ILE A 261 -17.93 -2.51 1.98
C ILE A 261 -17.40 -2.96 0.62
N TYR A 262 -18.24 -3.03 -0.42
CA TYR A 262 -17.79 -3.34 -1.78
C TYR A 262 -16.75 -2.34 -2.28
N ARG A 263 -16.94 -1.05 -2.04
CA ARG A 263 -15.94 -0.02 -2.40
C ARG A 263 -14.60 -0.28 -1.70
N ILE A 264 -14.61 -0.56 -0.40
CA ILE A 264 -13.39 -0.87 0.37
C ILE A 264 -12.70 -2.14 -0.16
N ILE A 265 -13.48 -3.16 -0.50
CA ILE A 265 -12.97 -4.40 -1.09
C ILE A 265 -12.29 -4.10 -2.43
N SER A 266 -12.92 -3.29 -3.29
CA SER A 266 -12.36 -2.89 -4.58
C SER A 266 -11.09 -2.06 -4.44
N GLU A 267 -11.07 -1.09 -3.52
CA GLU A 267 -9.87 -0.28 -3.20
C GLU A 267 -8.73 -1.17 -2.68
N ALA A 268 -9.02 -2.09 -1.76
CA ALA A 268 -8.02 -3.02 -1.22
C ALA A 268 -7.51 -4.00 -2.30
N ARG A 269 -8.38 -4.46 -3.20
CA ARG A 269 -8.02 -5.29 -4.36
C ARG A 269 -7.10 -4.53 -5.31
N ALA A 270 -7.46 -3.29 -5.68
CA ALA A 270 -6.64 -2.44 -6.54
C ALA A 270 -5.28 -2.13 -5.93
N ALA A 271 -5.24 -1.77 -4.63
CA ALA A 271 -3.99 -1.52 -3.92
C ALA A 271 -3.08 -2.75 -3.89
N ARG A 272 -3.65 -3.95 -3.70
CA ARG A 272 -2.90 -5.21 -3.78
C ARG A 272 -2.35 -5.45 -5.18
N LEU A 273 -3.17 -5.25 -6.22
CA LEU A 273 -2.72 -5.41 -7.60
C LEU A 273 -1.58 -4.45 -7.90
N HIS A 274 -1.69 -3.17 -7.54
CA HIS A 274 -0.59 -2.20 -7.69
C HIS A 274 0.69 -2.55 -6.91
N ALA A 275 0.56 -3.12 -5.72
CA ALA A 275 1.71 -3.53 -4.92
C ALA A 275 2.48 -4.72 -5.54
N GLN A 276 1.83 -5.49 -6.41
CA GLN A 276 2.46 -6.60 -7.12
C GLN A 276 3.20 -6.07 -8.35
N THR A 277 4.53 -6.11 -8.33
CA THR A 277 5.34 -5.77 -9.50
C THR A 277 5.18 -6.84 -10.58
N ILE A 278 4.96 -6.41 -11.82
CA ILE A 278 4.80 -7.31 -12.97
C ILE A 278 6.03 -7.18 -13.86
N ASP A 279 7.03 -8.03 -13.61
CA ASP A 279 8.26 -8.05 -14.39
C ASP A 279 8.12 -8.93 -15.64
N TYR A 280 8.45 -8.36 -16.80
CA TYR A 280 8.44 -9.02 -18.10
C TYR A 280 9.61 -8.58 -18.99
N MET A 281 9.97 -9.42 -19.95
CA MET A 281 10.90 -9.08 -21.01
C MET A 281 10.15 -8.44 -22.17
N HIS A 282 10.40 -7.16 -22.43
CA HIS A 282 9.76 -6.40 -23.51
C HIS A 282 10.25 -6.87 -24.90
N SER A 283 9.35 -6.76 -25.88
CA SER A 283 9.63 -6.96 -27.30
C SER A 283 8.76 -6.00 -28.09
N ASP A 284 9.33 -5.38 -29.14
CA ASP A 284 8.64 -4.41 -30.00
C ASP A 284 7.35 -4.97 -30.64
N GLU A 285 7.27 -6.30 -30.82
CA GLU A 285 6.07 -6.99 -31.32
C GLU A 285 4.84 -6.78 -30.43
N PHE A 286 5.01 -6.48 -29.14
CA PHE A 286 3.91 -6.39 -28.17
C PHE A 286 3.00 -5.18 -28.40
N GLU A 287 3.55 -4.12 -28.99
CA GLU A 287 2.86 -2.85 -29.24
C GLU A 287 2.09 -2.85 -30.57
N GLN A 288 2.29 -3.88 -31.41
CA GLN A 288 1.62 -3.99 -32.69
C GLN A 288 0.09 -4.20 -32.51
N PRO A 289 -0.75 -3.60 -33.37
CA PRO A 289 -2.21 -3.66 -33.21
C PRO A 289 -2.79 -5.08 -33.33
N ASN A 290 -2.09 -6.00 -34.00
CA ASN A 290 -2.45 -7.41 -34.15
C ASN A 290 -1.66 -8.36 -33.21
N ALA A 291 -0.83 -7.83 -32.30
CA ALA A 291 0.05 -8.62 -31.43
C ALA A 291 -0.69 -9.71 -30.66
N GLU A 292 -1.87 -9.39 -30.12
CA GLU A 292 -2.66 -10.33 -29.33
C GLU A 292 -3.07 -11.57 -30.13
N LYS A 293 -3.55 -11.39 -31.36
CA LYS A 293 -3.97 -12.50 -32.23
C LYS A 293 -2.78 -13.35 -32.68
N VAL A 294 -1.64 -12.72 -32.96
CA VAL A 294 -0.43 -13.40 -33.45
C VAL A 294 0.26 -14.17 -32.32
N ILE A 295 0.42 -13.55 -31.15
CA ILE A 295 1.16 -14.12 -30.02
C ILE A 295 0.34 -15.17 -29.26
N LEU A 296 -0.97 -14.93 -29.09
CA LEU A 296 -1.87 -15.87 -28.41
C LEU A 296 -2.50 -16.90 -29.35
N GLY A 297 -2.12 -16.90 -30.64
CA GLY A 297 -2.52 -17.91 -31.62
C GLY A 297 -2.08 -19.33 -31.25
N PRO A 298 -2.45 -20.35 -32.04
CA PRO A 298 -2.09 -21.74 -31.76
C PRO A 298 -0.57 -21.91 -31.67
N ALA A 299 -0.14 -22.85 -30.82
CA ALA A 299 1.27 -23.23 -30.73
C ALA A 299 1.75 -23.82 -32.08
N PRO A 300 3.02 -23.65 -32.44
CA PRO A 300 3.55 -24.22 -33.68
C PRO A 300 3.39 -25.75 -33.69
N GLU A 301 2.82 -26.28 -34.78
CA GLU A 301 2.71 -27.72 -35.00
C GLU A 301 4.08 -28.25 -35.43
N VAL A 302 4.76 -28.92 -34.50
CA VAL A 302 6.05 -29.57 -34.79
C VAL A 302 5.84 -31.08 -34.78
N ASP A 303 6.27 -31.75 -35.85
CA ASP A 303 6.20 -33.21 -35.94
C ASP A 303 7.16 -33.83 -34.92
N LYS A 304 6.62 -34.27 -33.79
CA LYS A 304 7.39 -34.88 -32.71
C LYS A 304 7.47 -36.37 -32.97
N SER A 305 8.65 -36.86 -33.33
CA SER A 305 8.92 -38.29 -33.25
C SER A 305 8.73 -38.73 -31.79
N HIS A 306 7.69 -39.51 -31.53
CA HIS A 306 7.40 -40.05 -30.20
C HIS A 306 8.37 -41.18 -29.85
N GLU A 307 9.68 -40.91 -29.83
CA GLU A 307 10.60 -41.83 -29.19
C GLU A 307 10.33 -41.84 -27.69
N LYS A 308 9.82 -42.97 -27.17
CA LYS A 308 9.65 -43.20 -25.74
C LYS A 308 11.01 -43.04 -25.06
N VAL A 309 11.24 -41.89 -24.45
CA VAL A 309 12.52 -41.65 -23.77
C VAL A 309 12.61 -42.56 -22.55
N ARG A 310 13.63 -43.42 -22.52
CA ARG A 310 13.87 -44.35 -21.41
C ARG A 310 14.06 -43.58 -20.10
N THR A 311 13.26 -43.91 -19.09
CA THR A 311 13.43 -43.42 -17.72
C THR A 311 14.72 -43.98 -17.13
N PRO A 312 15.61 -43.14 -16.55
CA PRO A 312 16.80 -43.63 -15.87
C PRO A 312 16.45 -44.61 -14.73
N PRO A 313 17.19 -45.72 -14.58
CA PRO A 313 16.95 -46.67 -13.49
C PRO A 313 17.22 -46.04 -12.12
N GLY A 314 16.39 -46.36 -11.13
CA GLY A 314 16.52 -45.90 -9.74
C GLY A 314 15.88 -44.54 -9.40
N LEU A 315 15.10 -43.95 -10.32
CA LEU A 315 14.34 -42.73 -10.01
C LEU A 315 13.01 -43.05 -9.29
N PRO A 316 12.64 -42.29 -8.25
CA PRO A 316 11.33 -42.37 -7.62
C PRO A 316 10.16 -42.18 -8.61
N PRO A 317 8.98 -42.78 -8.35
CA PRO A 317 7.82 -42.73 -9.25
C PRO A 317 7.38 -41.32 -9.67
N TYR A 318 7.46 -40.34 -8.76
CA TYR A 318 7.06 -38.95 -9.06
C TYR A 318 8.05 -38.24 -10.02
N LEU A 319 9.33 -38.64 -10.05
CA LEU A 319 10.30 -38.11 -11.02
C LEU A 319 10.19 -38.86 -12.35
N ALA A 320 9.82 -40.14 -12.32
CA ALA A 320 9.56 -40.91 -13.54
C ALA A 320 8.40 -40.32 -14.35
N SER A 321 7.34 -39.83 -13.70
CA SER A 321 6.22 -39.15 -14.38
C SER A 321 6.62 -37.85 -15.08
N LEU A 322 7.78 -37.25 -14.77
CA LEU A 322 8.26 -36.08 -15.49
C LEU A 322 8.75 -36.42 -16.91
N TYR A 323 9.13 -37.68 -17.14
CA TYR A 323 9.62 -38.13 -18.45
C TYR A 323 8.50 -38.39 -19.46
N SER A 324 7.24 -38.39 -19.04
CA SER A 324 6.09 -38.46 -19.95
C SER A 324 5.78 -37.14 -20.64
N ILE A 325 6.34 -36.02 -20.16
CA ILE A 325 6.15 -34.70 -20.76
C ILE A 325 7.15 -34.56 -21.93
N PRO A 326 6.67 -34.28 -23.16
CA PRO A 326 7.55 -34.09 -24.31
C PRO A 326 8.41 -32.84 -24.13
N LEU A 327 9.66 -32.91 -24.59
CA LEU A 327 10.56 -31.76 -24.57
C LEU A 327 10.08 -30.71 -25.57
N LEU A 328 10.35 -29.44 -25.24
CA LEU A 328 10.02 -28.32 -26.12
C LEU A 328 11.09 -28.17 -27.19
N THR A 329 10.65 -27.93 -28.43
CA THR A 329 11.54 -27.53 -29.52
C THR A 329 11.92 -26.05 -29.37
N ARG A 330 12.87 -25.57 -30.20
CA ARG A 330 13.31 -24.17 -30.13
C ARG A 330 12.17 -23.19 -30.43
N GLU A 331 11.32 -23.55 -31.37
CA GLU A 331 10.17 -22.75 -31.80
C GLU A 331 9.07 -22.73 -30.73
N GLU A 332 8.80 -23.88 -30.11
CA GLU A 332 7.87 -23.97 -28.98
C GLU A 332 8.38 -23.17 -27.77
N GLU A 333 9.66 -23.28 -27.42
CA GLU A 333 10.27 -22.47 -26.35
C GLU A 333 10.07 -20.97 -26.62
N ALA A 334 10.44 -20.50 -27.82
CA ALA A 334 10.26 -19.11 -28.20
C ALA A 334 8.78 -18.68 -28.12
N TYR A 335 7.85 -19.51 -28.60
CA TYR A 335 6.41 -19.26 -28.53
C TYR A 335 5.92 -19.10 -27.08
N TYR A 336 6.24 -20.03 -26.18
CA TYR A 336 5.74 -19.99 -24.81
C TYR A 336 6.38 -18.87 -23.98
N PHE A 337 7.67 -18.56 -24.19
CA PHE A 337 8.30 -17.42 -23.53
C PHE A 337 7.75 -16.08 -24.07
N ARG A 338 7.50 -15.98 -25.37
CA ARG A 338 6.83 -14.80 -25.96
C ARG A 338 5.42 -14.62 -25.37
N LYS A 339 4.64 -15.70 -25.34
CA LYS A 339 3.28 -15.71 -24.74
C LYS A 339 3.30 -15.30 -23.27
N LEU A 340 4.19 -15.89 -22.48
CA LEU A 340 4.37 -15.58 -21.06
C LEU A 340 4.60 -14.08 -20.83
N ASN A 341 5.54 -13.50 -21.57
CA ASN A 341 5.93 -12.10 -21.43
C ASN A 341 4.86 -11.15 -21.96
N PHE A 342 4.17 -11.50 -23.05
CA PHE A 342 3.06 -10.71 -23.58
C PHE A 342 1.87 -10.63 -22.62
N LEU A 343 1.49 -11.74 -21.98
CA LEU A 343 0.42 -11.75 -20.97
C LEU A 343 0.75 -10.82 -19.79
N LYS A 344 2.00 -10.86 -19.32
CA LYS A 344 2.49 -9.96 -18.26
C LYS A 344 2.54 -8.50 -18.72
N TYR A 345 3.02 -8.23 -19.93
CA TYR A 345 3.01 -6.90 -20.53
C TYR A 345 1.60 -6.31 -20.56
N ARG A 346 0.62 -7.08 -21.04
CA ARG A 346 -0.79 -6.65 -21.06
C ARG A 346 -1.34 -6.39 -19.65
N ALA A 347 -1.03 -7.26 -18.70
CA ALA A 347 -1.42 -7.05 -17.31
C ALA A 347 -0.80 -5.76 -16.73
N ALA A 348 0.48 -5.50 -17.00
CA ALA A 348 1.18 -4.28 -16.59
C ALA A 348 0.58 -3.00 -17.22
N GLN A 349 0.24 -3.04 -18.51
CA GLN A 349 -0.40 -1.92 -19.20
C GLN A 349 -1.78 -1.55 -18.63
N ILE A 350 -2.58 -2.55 -18.22
CA ILE A 350 -3.86 -2.31 -17.58
C ILE A 350 -3.65 -1.82 -16.14
N GLN A 351 -2.68 -2.41 -15.43
CA GLN A 351 -2.31 -2.02 -14.07
C GLN A 351 -1.88 -0.55 -14.01
N GLU A 352 -1.07 -0.06 -14.96
CA GLU A 352 -0.61 1.33 -15.01
C GLU A 352 -1.76 2.34 -15.19
N LYS A 353 -2.80 1.96 -15.94
CA LYS A 353 -3.98 2.80 -16.19
C LYS A 353 -5.05 2.73 -15.08
N LEU A 354 -4.88 1.84 -14.11
CA LEU A 354 -5.85 1.62 -13.04
C LEU A 354 -5.77 2.75 -12.01
N ASP A 355 -6.84 3.54 -11.87
CA ASP A 355 -6.95 4.54 -10.81
C ASP A 355 -7.16 3.86 -9.44
N PRO A 356 -6.25 4.04 -8.46
CA PRO A 356 -6.38 3.46 -7.12
C PRO A 356 -7.61 3.95 -6.35
N ASN A 357 -8.11 5.15 -6.64
CA ASN A 357 -9.22 5.77 -5.92
C ASN A 357 -10.58 5.38 -6.50
N ARG A 358 -10.63 5.02 -7.78
CA ARG A 358 -11.85 4.59 -8.48
C ARG A 358 -11.59 3.37 -9.38
N PRO A 359 -11.22 2.23 -8.79
CA PRO A 359 -10.86 1.05 -9.58
C PRO A 359 -12.09 0.45 -10.26
N LYS A 360 -11.96 0.16 -11.56
CA LYS A 360 -12.98 -0.53 -12.34
C LYS A 360 -12.86 -2.04 -12.15
N ALA A 361 -13.97 -2.71 -11.82
CA ALA A 361 -13.97 -4.16 -11.59
C ALA A 361 -13.46 -4.95 -12.81
N ARG A 362 -13.92 -4.57 -14.01
CA ARG A 362 -13.51 -5.18 -15.29
C ARG A 362 -12.00 -5.18 -15.49
N ASP A 363 -11.33 -4.08 -15.16
CA ASP A 363 -9.89 -3.94 -15.37
C ASP A 363 -9.12 -4.83 -14.38
N MET A 364 -9.56 -4.87 -13.12
CA MET A 364 -8.98 -5.76 -12.10
C MET A 364 -9.18 -7.25 -12.45
N ASP A 365 -10.38 -7.63 -12.92
CA ASP A 365 -10.68 -9.00 -13.36
C ASP A 365 -9.79 -9.40 -14.54
N GLN A 366 -9.57 -8.48 -15.48
CA GLN A 366 -8.70 -8.72 -16.63
C GLN A 366 -7.22 -8.88 -16.23
N ILE A 367 -6.71 -8.05 -15.31
CA ILE A 367 -5.35 -8.19 -14.77
C ILE A 367 -5.17 -9.56 -14.13
N GLU A 368 -6.08 -9.96 -13.24
CA GLU A 368 -5.99 -11.25 -12.55
C GLU A 368 -6.05 -12.42 -13.54
N LYS A 369 -6.97 -12.37 -14.52
CA LYS A 369 -7.05 -13.38 -15.57
C LYS A 369 -5.75 -13.51 -16.36
N LEU A 370 -5.15 -12.40 -16.79
CA LEU A 370 -3.89 -12.41 -17.53
C LEU A 370 -2.72 -12.94 -16.70
N LEU A 371 -2.69 -12.63 -15.40
CA LEU A 371 -1.67 -13.14 -14.47
C LEU A 371 -1.84 -14.64 -14.18
N ASP A 372 -3.08 -15.12 -14.09
CA ASP A 372 -3.38 -16.54 -13.95
C ASP A 372 -2.97 -17.33 -15.21
N GLU A 373 -3.34 -16.84 -16.41
CA GLU A 373 -2.91 -17.42 -17.68
C GLU A 373 -1.37 -17.41 -17.83
N SER A 374 -0.72 -16.32 -17.39
CA SER A 374 0.74 -16.21 -17.35
C SER A 374 1.35 -17.26 -16.42
N THR A 375 0.73 -17.48 -15.26
CA THR A 375 1.15 -18.49 -14.29
C THR A 375 1.00 -19.89 -14.84
N ASP A 376 -0.05 -20.17 -15.61
CA ASP A 376 -0.24 -21.46 -16.27
C ASP A 376 0.85 -21.74 -17.32
N VAL A 377 1.17 -20.75 -18.16
CA VAL A 377 2.28 -20.86 -19.12
C VAL A 377 3.62 -21.05 -18.41
N LYS A 378 3.86 -20.34 -17.32
CA LYS A 378 5.05 -20.52 -16.48
C LYS A 378 5.13 -21.93 -15.90
N ASN A 379 4.04 -22.44 -15.35
CA ASN A 379 3.95 -23.79 -14.81
C ASN A 379 4.20 -24.86 -15.88
N PHE A 380 3.70 -24.64 -17.09
CA PHE A 380 3.99 -25.48 -18.24
C PHE A 380 5.49 -25.48 -18.58
N LEU A 381 6.11 -24.30 -18.70
CA LEU A 381 7.55 -24.15 -18.96
C LEU A 381 8.41 -24.82 -17.89
N ILE A 382 8.02 -24.72 -16.61
CA ILE A 382 8.68 -25.41 -15.49
C ILE A 382 8.61 -26.92 -15.73
N ARG A 383 7.41 -27.48 -15.87
CA ARG A 383 7.18 -28.92 -16.03
C ARG A 383 7.96 -29.52 -17.20
N SER A 384 7.99 -28.84 -18.34
CA SER A 384 8.72 -29.28 -19.53
C SER A 384 10.24 -29.31 -19.36
N ASN A 385 10.78 -28.58 -18.37
CA ASN A 385 12.22 -28.44 -18.12
C ASN A 385 12.71 -29.12 -16.83
N LEU A 386 11.85 -29.72 -16.01
CA LEU A 386 12.26 -30.38 -14.76
C LEU A 386 13.28 -31.52 -14.99
N ARG A 387 13.22 -32.20 -16.14
CA ARG A 387 14.16 -33.26 -16.54
C ARG A 387 15.60 -32.76 -16.63
N LEU A 388 15.79 -31.49 -17.01
CA LEU A 388 17.11 -30.84 -17.06
C LEU A 388 17.71 -30.71 -15.65
N VAL A 389 16.89 -30.32 -14.66
CA VAL A 389 17.33 -30.19 -13.27
C VAL A 389 17.78 -31.54 -12.73
N VAL A 390 17.00 -32.59 -12.96
CA VAL A 390 17.33 -33.97 -12.54
C VAL A 390 18.66 -34.44 -13.14
N SER A 391 18.90 -34.17 -14.42
CA SER A 391 20.14 -34.61 -15.08
C SER A 391 21.38 -33.84 -14.59
N ILE A 392 21.24 -32.55 -14.27
CA ILE A 392 22.32 -31.75 -13.68
C ILE A 392 22.56 -32.17 -12.22
N ALA A 393 21.50 -32.29 -11.41
CA ALA A 393 21.60 -32.71 -10.00
C ALA A 393 22.29 -34.06 -9.84
N LYS A 394 21.94 -35.05 -10.68
CA LYS A 394 22.56 -36.38 -10.67
C LYS A 394 24.07 -36.36 -10.93
N ARG A 395 24.58 -35.37 -11.66
CA ARG A 395 26.02 -35.22 -11.95
C ARG A 395 26.79 -34.59 -10.79
N HIS A 396 26.12 -33.77 -9.98
CA HIS A 396 26.74 -32.98 -8.91
C HIS A 396 26.52 -33.55 -7.51
N ILE A 397 25.74 -34.62 -7.38
CA ILE A 397 25.60 -35.34 -6.12
C ILE A 397 26.89 -36.06 -5.74
N ARG A 398 27.35 -35.87 -4.51
CA ARG A 398 28.48 -36.63 -3.93
C ARG A 398 27.96 -37.85 -3.17
N PRO A 399 28.79 -38.89 -2.94
CA PRO A 399 28.42 -40.02 -2.09
C PRO A 399 27.95 -39.55 -0.71
N GLY A 400 26.74 -39.94 -0.30
CA GLY A 400 26.13 -39.53 0.97
C GLY A 400 25.29 -38.23 0.94
N GLY A 401 25.20 -37.52 -0.19
CA GLY A 401 24.38 -36.31 -0.32
C GLY A 401 22.88 -36.59 -0.53
N ASN A 402 22.02 -35.65 -0.12
CA ASN A 402 20.58 -35.75 -0.32
C ASN A 402 20.17 -35.32 -1.74
N PHE A 403 19.79 -36.31 -2.57
CA PHE A 403 19.38 -36.06 -3.95
C PHE A 403 18.14 -35.15 -4.07
N PHE A 404 17.18 -35.26 -3.15
CA PHE A 404 15.93 -34.50 -3.21
C PHE A 404 16.13 -33.02 -2.92
N GLU A 405 17.05 -32.71 -2.01
CA GLU A 405 17.43 -31.35 -1.67
C GLU A 405 18.11 -30.67 -2.86
N MET A 406 19.06 -31.36 -3.50
CA MET A 406 19.71 -30.87 -4.71
C MET A 406 18.69 -30.59 -5.83
N VAL A 407 17.77 -31.52 -6.09
CA VAL A 407 16.71 -31.33 -7.10
C VAL A 407 15.79 -30.16 -6.72
N SER A 408 15.45 -29.99 -5.45
CA SER A 408 14.61 -28.89 -4.97
C SER A 408 15.29 -27.53 -5.16
N ASP A 409 16.57 -27.42 -4.79
CA ASP A 409 17.41 -26.24 -5.02
C ASP A 409 17.55 -25.90 -6.51
N GLY A 410 17.72 -26.92 -7.33
CA GLY A 410 17.79 -26.79 -8.78
C GLY A 410 16.46 -26.31 -9.37
N ASN A 411 15.33 -26.81 -8.87
CA ASN A 411 13.99 -26.38 -9.30
C ASN A 411 13.75 -24.91 -8.97
N MET A 412 14.19 -24.44 -7.81
CA MET A 412 14.11 -23.01 -7.47
C MET A 412 14.93 -22.13 -8.41
N SER A 413 16.11 -22.62 -8.82
CA SER A 413 16.97 -21.93 -9.80
C SER A 413 16.35 -21.93 -11.19
N LEU A 414 15.72 -23.02 -11.60
CA LEU A 414 14.98 -23.14 -12.86
C LEU A 414 13.82 -22.13 -12.91
N ILE A 415 13.03 -22.03 -11.85
CA ILE A 415 11.89 -21.08 -11.76
C ILE A 415 12.39 -19.64 -11.97
N ARG A 416 13.47 -19.25 -11.28
CA ARG A 416 14.09 -17.93 -11.44
C ARG A 416 14.68 -17.72 -12.83
N ALA A 417 15.23 -18.78 -13.44
CA ALA A 417 15.76 -18.71 -14.79
C ALA A 417 14.65 -18.45 -15.81
N ILE A 418 13.47 -19.08 -15.65
CA ILE A 418 12.30 -18.85 -16.52
C ILE A 418 11.83 -17.39 -16.44
N GLU A 419 11.83 -16.79 -15.25
CA GLU A 419 11.43 -15.39 -15.07
C GLU A 419 12.39 -14.40 -15.72
N LYS A 420 13.67 -14.76 -15.85
CA LYS A 420 14.75 -13.88 -16.33
C LYS A 420 15.26 -14.24 -17.73
N PHE A 421 14.68 -15.26 -18.36
CA PHE A 421 15.11 -15.68 -19.67
C PHE A 421 14.62 -14.72 -20.75
N ASP A 422 15.56 -14.28 -21.57
CA ASP A 422 15.31 -13.40 -22.69
C ASP A 422 15.27 -14.21 -23.99
N TYR A 423 14.04 -14.41 -24.50
CA TYR A 423 13.80 -15.20 -25.70
C TYR A 423 14.22 -14.47 -26.99
N THR A 424 14.37 -13.14 -26.96
CA THR A 424 14.71 -12.34 -28.14
C THR A 424 16.13 -12.59 -28.63
N LYS A 425 17.02 -13.05 -27.73
CA LYS A 425 18.42 -13.38 -28.03
C LYS A 425 18.60 -14.67 -28.83
N GLY A 426 17.53 -15.43 -29.08
CA GLY A 426 17.56 -16.64 -29.91
C GLY A 426 18.33 -17.82 -29.31
N ASN A 427 18.87 -17.72 -28.10
CA ASN A 427 19.57 -18.82 -27.43
C ASN A 427 18.59 -19.89 -26.95
N LYS A 428 19.05 -21.14 -26.84
CA LYS A 428 18.28 -22.22 -26.20
C LYS A 428 18.10 -21.94 -24.71
N PHE A 429 16.89 -22.14 -24.18
CA PHE A 429 16.63 -21.95 -22.75
C PHE A 429 17.47 -22.88 -21.88
N SER A 430 17.68 -24.12 -22.32
CA SER A 430 18.51 -25.11 -21.63
C SER A 430 19.94 -24.61 -21.34
N THR A 431 20.54 -23.83 -22.24
CA THR A 431 21.89 -23.25 -22.04
C THR A 431 21.90 -22.27 -20.87
N TYR A 432 20.93 -21.35 -20.84
CA TYR A 432 20.81 -20.36 -19.77
C TYR A 432 20.43 -21.01 -18.42
N ALA A 433 19.45 -21.91 -18.44
CA ALA A 433 18.98 -22.63 -17.27
C ALA A 433 20.08 -23.47 -16.63
N SER A 434 20.87 -24.17 -17.44
CA SER A 434 22.00 -24.98 -16.95
C SER A 434 23.02 -24.13 -16.19
N TRP A 435 23.37 -22.96 -16.74
CA TRP A 435 24.30 -22.05 -16.06
C TRP A 435 23.71 -21.50 -14.76
N ALA A 436 22.43 -21.13 -14.75
CA ALA A 436 21.75 -20.65 -13.53
C ALA A 436 21.72 -21.71 -12.42
N ILE A 437 21.40 -22.96 -12.77
CA ILE A 437 21.38 -24.09 -11.84
C ILE A 437 22.80 -24.38 -11.31
N MET A 438 23.79 -24.48 -12.20
CA MET A 438 25.19 -24.74 -11.81
C MET A 438 25.74 -23.63 -10.91
N LYS A 439 25.43 -22.36 -11.21
CA LYS A 439 25.83 -21.22 -10.38
C LYS A 439 25.21 -21.26 -8.99
N ASN A 440 23.97 -21.71 -8.88
CA ASN A 440 23.33 -21.89 -7.56
C ASN A 440 23.99 -23.02 -6.77
N TYR A 441 24.21 -24.18 -7.40
CA TYR A 441 24.88 -25.31 -6.77
C TYR A 441 26.30 -24.98 -6.32
N ALA A 442 27.06 -24.22 -7.11
CA ALA A 442 28.39 -23.74 -6.70
C ALA A 442 28.36 -22.88 -5.42
N ARG A 443 27.20 -22.31 -5.06
CA ARG A 443 27.00 -21.52 -3.84
C ARG A 443 26.39 -22.33 -2.69
N SER A 444 25.34 -23.12 -2.96
CA SER A 444 24.63 -23.86 -1.91
C SER A 444 25.45 -25.03 -1.39
N ILE A 445 26.10 -25.79 -2.27
CA ILE A 445 26.86 -26.99 -1.91
C ILE A 445 27.94 -26.68 -0.85
N PRO A 446 28.85 -25.69 -1.03
CA PRO A 446 29.86 -25.40 0.00
C PRO A 446 29.30 -24.86 1.31
N ALA A 447 28.16 -24.13 1.25
CA ALA A 447 27.53 -23.57 2.44
C ALA A 447 26.87 -24.66 3.30
N GLU A 448 26.19 -25.61 2.66
CA GLU A 448 25.60 -26.77 3.31
C GLU A 448 26.66 -27.63 4.01
N TYR A 449 27.80 -27.88 3.35
CA TYR A 449 28.93 -28.58 3.97
C TYR A 449 29.47 -27.85 5.21
N LYS A 450 29.64 -26.53 5.17
CA LYS A 450 30.09 -25.78 6.36
C LYS A 450 29.14 -25.94 7.55
N VAL A 451 27.84 -26.06 7.29
CA VAL A 451 26.84 -26.30 8.33
C VAL A 451 26.95 -27.74 8.83
N LEU A 452 26.92 -28.72 7.94
CA LEU A 452 27.02 -30.14 8.30
C LEU A 452 28.33 -30.48 9.04
N ASP A 453 29.45 -29.88 8.65
CA ASP A 453 30.75 -30.07 9.30
C ASP A 453 30.78 -29.41 10.69
N ARG A 454 30.21 -28.21 10.83
CA ARG A 454 30.11 -27.50 12.12
C ARG A 454 29.20 -28.18 13.13
N PHE A 455 28.17 -28.88 12.66
CA PHE A 455 27.18 -29.56 13.52
C PHE A 455 27.30 -31.09 13.44
N ARG A 456 28.45 -31.62 13.01
CA ARG A 456 28.72 -33.06 13.00
C ARG A 456 28.80 -33.56 14.44
N THR A 457 27.70 -34.13 14.95
CA THR A 457 27.64 -34.76 16.28
C THR A 457 28.31 -36.15 16.31
N GLY A 458 28.77 -36.64 15.15
CA GLY A 458 29.35 -37.97 14.98
C GLY A 458 30.79 -38.15 15.48
N ASN A 459 31.19 -37.47 16.56
CA ASN A 459 32.37 -37.89 17.33
C ASN A 459 31.98 -38.67 18.58
N ASP A 460 30.70 -38.92 18.85
CA ASP A 460 30.27 -39.66 20.05
C ASP A 460 30.99 -41.02 20.20
N GLU A 461 31.17 -41.77 19.10
CA GLU A 461 31.92 -43.05 19.13
C GLU A 461 33.42 -42.88 19.42
N LEU A 462 34.03 -41.78 19.00
CA LEU A 462 35.43 -41.42 19.31
C LEU A 462 35.58 -40.93 20.76
N PHE A 463 34.59 -40.22 21.29
CA PHE A 463 34.56 -39.75 22.68
C PHE A 463 34.46 -40.90 23.69
N PHE A 464 33.78 -42.00 23.36
CA PHE A 464 33.76 -43.19 24.21
C PHE A 464 35.09 -43.97 24.22
N GLN A 465 35.95 -43.80 23.21
CA GLN A 465 37.26 -44.47 23.14
C GLN A 465 38.41 -43.67 23.76
N SER A 466 38.26 -42.35 23.88
CA SER A 466 39.25 -41.52 24.58
C SER A 466 39.09 -41.69 26.10
N THR A 467 40.08 -42.33 26.74
CA THR A 467 40.20 -42.35 28.21
C THR A 467 40.45 -40.94 28.75
N ASP A 468 39.69 -40.54 29.75
CA ASP A 468 39.81 -39.25 30.42
C ASP A 468 41.03 -39.22 31.35
N GLU A 469 42.14 -38.63 30.92
CA GLU A 469 43.37 -38.49 31.73
C GLU A 469 43.28 -37.41 32.83
N ARG A 470 42.13 -36.73 32.98
CA ARG A 470 41.96 -35.62 33.95
C ARG A 470 42.01 -36.04 35.42
N GLU A 471 42.02 -37.34 35.76
CA GLU A 471 42.27 -37.84 37.12
C GLU A 471 43.64 -37.38 37.69
N SER A 472 44.59 -36.96 36.84
CA SER A 472 45.94 -36.55 37.27
C SER A 472 46.00 -35.19 37.98
N GLN A 473 45.05 -34.27 37.75
CA GLN A 473 45.17 -32.88 38.23
C GLN A 473 45.24 -32.76 39.76
N TYR A 474 44.44 -33.53 40.50
CA TYR A 474 44.47 -33.48 41.98
C TYR A 474 45.78 -34.04 42.55
N ARG A 475 46.34 -35.09 41.93
CA ARG A 475 47.63 -35.65 42.32
C ARG A 475 48.77 -34.70 42.02
N GLU A 476 48.76 -34.09 40.83
CA GLU A 476 49.75 -33.08 40.44
C GLU A 476 49.70 -31.86 41.36
N GLU A 477 48.50 -31.37 41.71
CA GLU A 477 48.36 -30.24 42.63
C GLU A 477 48.87 -30.57 44.04
N LEU A 478 48.58 -31.77 44.55
CA LEU A 478 49.10 -32.23 45.84
C LEU A 478 50.64 -32.35 45.84
N ILE A 479 51.23 -32.85 44.75
CA ILE A 479 52.68 -32.93 44.58
C ILE A 479 53.27 -31.52 44.52
N ASN A 480 52.70 -30.61 43.74
CA ASN A 480 53.15 -29.22 43.62
C ASN A 480 53.12 -28.48 44.96
N GLN A 481 52.05 -28.66 45.74
CA GLN A 481 51.95 -28.07 47.09
C GLN A 481 53.04 -28.59 48.03
N LYS A 482 53.31 -29.91 48.01
CA LYS A 482 54.38 -30.50 48.81
C LYS A 482 55.77 -30.03 48.36
N GLN A 483 56.03 -29.96 47.05
CA GLN A 483 57.28 -29.42 46.50
C GLN A 483 57.48 -27.96 46.92
N HIS A 484 56.43 -27.14 46.83
CA HIS A 484 56.48 -25.74 47.20
C HIS A 484 56.83 -25.54 48.68
N ALA A 485 56.22 -26.34 49.57
CA ALA A 485 56.51 -26.29 51.01
C ALA A 485 58.00 -26.61 51.31
N VAL A 486 58.55 -27.64 50.65
CA VAL A 486 59.96 -28.03 50.81
C VAL A 486 60.90 -26.95 50.27
N ILE A 487 60.59 -26.34 49.12
CA ILE A 487 61.38 -25.23 48.56
C ILE A 487 61.39 -24.05 49.53
N MET A 488 60.24 -23.69 50.10
CA MET A 488 60.16 -22.58 51.06
C MET A 488 60.95 -22.86 52.35
N SER A 489 60.95 -24.10 52.87
CA SER A 489 61.75 -24.45 54.04
C SER A 489 63.26 -24.38 53.79
N ILE A 490 63.73 -24.71 52.58
CA ILE A 490 65.15 -24.56 52.24
C ILE A 490 65.51 -23.06 52.11
N LEU A 491 64.62 -22.27 51.53
CA LEU A 491 64.82 -20.82 51.39
C LEU A 491 64.89 -20.09 52.73
N ASP A 492 64.23 -20.60 53.78
CA ASP A 492 64.31 -20.04 55.15
C ASP A 492 65.71 -20.10 55.77
N GLN A 493 66.60 -20.94 55.24
CA GLN A 493 67.99 -21.03 55.71
C GLN A 493 68.93 -20.00 55.07
N LEU A 494 68.45 -19.27 54.05
CA LEU A 494 69.19 -18.16 53.47
C LEU A 494 69.04 -16.90 54.32
N ASP A 495 69.94 -15.95 54.10
CA ASP A 495 69.77 -14.60 54.65
C ASP A 495 68.49 -13.97 54.10
N GLY A 496 67.76 -13.20 54.92
CA GLY A 496 66.44 -12.67 54.57
C GLY A 496 66.44 -11.90 53.25
N ARG A 497 67.52 -11.15 52.97
CA ARG A 497 67.69 -10.42 51.71
C ARG A 497 67.95 -11.35 50.51
N GLU A 498 68.67 -12.45 50.70
CA GLU A 498 68.92 -13.45 49.64
C GLU A 498 67.65 -14.26 49.34
N LYS A 499 66.89 -14.63 50.38
CA LYS A 499 65.59 -15.28 50.28
C LYS A 499 64.60 -14.43 49.48
N ASP A 500 64.42 -13.17 49.85
CA ASP A 500 63.44 -12.30 49.18
C ASP A 500 63.80 -12.04 47.71
N ILE A 501 65.09 -11.91 47.38
CA ILE A 501 65.55 -11.80 45.99
C ILE A 501 65.13 -13.01 45.17
N LEU A 502 65.31 -14.23 45.70
CA LEU A 502 64.91 -15.45 44.99
C LEU A 502 63.39 -15.60 44.89
N ILE A 503 62.65 -15.27 45.95
CA ILE A 503 61.18 -15.31 45.94
C ILE A 503 60.61 -14.40 44.85
N TYR A 504 61.09 -13.16 44.75
CA TYR A 504 60.61 -12.23 43.72
C TYR A 504 61.11 -12.60 42.32
N ARG A 505 62.34 -13.07 42.19
CA ARG A 505 62.92 -13.47 40.91
C ARG A 505 62.20 -14.65 40.28
N TYR A 506 61.84 -15.65 41.07
CA TYR A 506 61.25 -16.91 40.60
C TYR A 506 59.73 -16.99 40.84
N GLY A 507 59.11 -15.96 41.43
CA GLY A 507 57.66 -15.94 41.67
C GLY A 507 57.20 -17.01 42.66
N LEU A 508 58.01 -17.31 43.68
CA LEU A 508 57.75 -18.41 44.64
C LEU A 508 56.72 -18.03 45.72
N ASN A 509 55.94 -16.98 45.51
CA ASN A 509 54.80 -16.64 46.36
C ASN A 509 53.53 -16.75 45.51
N ALA A 510 52.46 -17.32 46.09
CA ALA A 510 51.19 -17.61 45.40
C ALA A 510 50.49 -16.40 44.73
N ARG A 511 51.03 -15.18 44.85
CA ARG A 511 50.47 -13.94 44.28
C ARG A 511 51.41 -13.16 43.37
N ASN A 512 52.66 -13.59 43.17
CA ASN A 512 53.64 -12.82 42.41
C ASN A 512 54.13 -13.58 41.19
N GLU A 513 54.05 -12.93 40.03
CA GLU A 513 54.74 -13.39 38.82
C GLU A 513 56.27 -13.23 38.97
N PRO A 514 57.07 -14.06 38.29
CA PRO A 514 58.53 -13.91 38.27
C PRO A 514 58.97 -12.53 37.77
N GLN A 515 59.80 -11.84 38.56
CA GLN A 515 60.29 -10.50 38.22
C GLN A 515 61.64 -10.55 37.48
N THR A 516 61.92 -9.53 36.66
CA THR A 516 63.23 -9.38 36.01
C THR A 516 64.30 -8.93 37.02
N LEU A 517 65.58 -9.22 36.75
CA LEU A 517 66.69 -8.75 37.61
C LEU A 517 66.71 -7.24 37.82
N GLU A 518 66.17 -6.49 36.85
CA GLU A 518 66.05 -5.04 36.88
C GLU A 518 64.94 -4.60 37.84
N GLN A 519 63.74 -5.19 37.71
CA GLN A 519 62.61 -4.94 38.62
C GLN A 519 62.94 -5.31 40.08
N VAL A 520 63.65 -6.43 40.29
CA VAL A 520 64.13 -6.82 41.61
C VAL A 520 65.18 -5.80 42.09
N GLY A 521 66.08 -5.35 41.20
CA GLY A 521 67.08 -4.32 41.50
C GLY A 521 66.46 -3.02 42.00
N ASP A 522 65.46 -2.51 41.29
CA ASP A 522 64.72 -1.30 41.64
C ASP A 522 64.07 -1.42 43.03
N ARG A 523 63.49 -2.60 43.34
CA ARG A 523 62.86 -2.85 44.65
C ARG A 523 63.87 -2.87 45.81
N PHE A 524 65.06 -3.41 45.60
CA PHE A 524 66.10 -3.49 46.64
C PHE A 524 67.07 -2.29 46.62
N GLY A 525 66.83 -1.29 45.76
CA GLY A 525 67.67 -0.10 45.62
C GLY A 525 69.10 -0.41 45.16
N VAL A 526 69.28 -1.45 44.34
CA VAL A 526 70.60 -1.90 43.86
C VAL A 526 70.59 -2.15 42.36
N THR A 527 71.77 -2.12 41.74
CA THR A 527 71.90 -2.34 40.31
C THR A 527 71.52 -3.78 39.92
N LYS A 528 71.02 -3.96 38.69
CA LYS A 528 70.74 -5.27 38.07
C LYS A 528 71.87 -6.28 38.24
N GLU A 529 73.12 -5.84 38.02
CA GLU A 529 74.30 -6.69 38.16
C GLU A 529 74.54 -7.11 39.62
N ARG A 530 74.20 -6.24 40.58
CA ARG A 530 74.27 -6.58 42.00
C ARG A 530 73.25 -7.66 42.38
N ILE A 531 72.04 -7.60 41.85
CA ILE A 531 71.04 -8.68 42.04
C ILE A 531 71.54 -10.00 41.46
N ARG A 532 72.09 -9.99 40.24
CA ARG A 532 72.66 -11.19 39.61
C ARG A 532 73.76 -11.85 40.45
N GLN A 533 74.63 -11.03 41.06
CA GLN A 533 75.67 -11.53 41.97
C GLN A 533 75.08 -12.16 43.23
N LEU A 534 74.07 -11.51 43.83
CA LEU A 534 73.38 -12.02 45.03
C LEU A 534 72.61 -13.31 44.73
N GLU A 535 71.91 -13.37 43.60
CA GLU A 535 71.23 -14.58 43.10
C GLU A 535 72.22 -15.74 42.93
N SER A 536 73.35 -15.52 42.25
CA SER A 536 74.37 -16.56 42.06
C SER A 536 74.96 -17.05 43.38
N ARG A 537 75.17 -16.14 44.34
CA ARG A 537 75.65 -16.49 45.69
C ARG A 537 74.60 -17.29 46.46
N ALA A 538 73.34 -16.87 46.43
CA ALA A 538 72.23 -17.54 47.08
C ALA A 538 72.01 -18.96 46.52
N LEU A 539 72.02 -19.12 45.19
CA LEU A 539 71.92 -20.44 44.54
C LEU A 539 73.09 -21.37 44.91
N LYS A 540 74.31 -20.84 45.02
CA LYS A 540 75.46 -21.64 45.50
C LYS A 540 75.30 -22.09 46.94
N LYS A 541 74.75 -21.23 47.82
CA LYS A 541 74.43 -21.60 49.21
C LYS A 541 73.34 -22.66 49.28
N LEU A 542 72.25 -22.49 48.52
CA LEU A 542 71.18 -23.48 48.41
C LEU A 542 71.71 -24.84 47.97
N ARG A 543 72.58 -24.87 46.95
CA ARG A 543 73.20 -26.11 46.48
C ARG A 543 74.02 -26.82 47.57
N ARG A 544 74.67 -26.05 48.46
CA ARG A 544 75.42 -26.61 49.58
C ARG A 544 74.47 -27.15 50.67
N ILE A 545 73.42 -26.41 50.99
CA ILE A 545 72.39 -26.81 51.95
C ILE A 545 71.73 -28.12 51.52
N THR A 546 71.27 -28.21 50.28
CA THR A 546 70.60 -29.40 49.75
C THR A 546 71.50 -30.64 49.72
N GLN A 547 72.82 -30.45 49.52
CA GLN A 547 73.81 -31.54 49.57
C GLN A 547 74.08 -32.04 50.99
N VAL A 548 74.04 -31.17 52.01
CA VAL A 548 74.31 -31.53 53.40
C VAL A 548 73.09 -32.18 54.05
N GLU A 549 71.89 -31.67 53.77
CA GLU A 549 70.65 -32.10 54.43
C GLU A 549 69.93 -33.27 53.72
N ARG A 550 70.38 -33.68 52.53
CA ARG A 550 69.73 -34.72 51.69
C ARG A 550 68.21 -34.50 51.57
N VAL A 551 67.81 -33.29 51.20
CA VAL A 551 66.39 -32.94 51.08
C VAL A 551 65.75 -33.71 49.93
N GLU A 552 64.75 -34.54 50.22
CA GLU A 552 63.92 -35.21 49.22
C GLU A 552 62.80 -34.25 48.75
N ILE A 553 62.75 -33.98 47.44
CA ILE A 553 61.71 -33.15 46.84
C ILE A 553 60.65 -34.09 46.24
N PRO A 554 59.41 -34.10 46.72
CA PRO A 554 58.41 -35.06 46.25
C PRO A 554 58.21 -34.99 44.73
N GLY A 555 58.43 -36.09 44.01
CA GLY A 555 58.26 -36.16 42.55
C GLY A 555 59.49 -35.80 41.70
N ILE A 556 60.66 -35.56 42.32
CA ILE A 556 61.98 -35.37 41.68
C ILE A 556 62.99 -36.23 42.44
#